data_AF-A0A975TBT1-F1
#
_entry.id   AF-A0A975TBT1-F1
#
_cell.length_a   1.000
_cell.length_b   1.000
_cell.length_c   1.000
_cell.angle_alpha   90.00
_cell.angle_beta   90.00
_cell.angle_gamma   90.00
#
_symmetry.space_group_name_H-M   'P 1'
#
loop_
_entity.id
_entity.type
_entity.pdbx_description
1 polymer ?
#
loop_
_entity_poly.entity_id
_entity_poly.type
_entity_poly.pdbx_seq_one_letter_code
_entity_poly.pdbx_strand_id
1 'polypeptide(L)' 'MTKLIILGLIVVYVGGAWKFWKGFSRTNFNPTLVNRLGFSLLWPALYVVNESYRRNFKKALKG' A
#
# COMPACT_ATOMS: atom_id res chain seq x y z
N MET A 1 19.42 10.87 -15.59
CA MET A 1 19.34 9.75 -14.62
C MET A 1 18.30 9.99 -13.53
N THR A 2 18.34 11.11 -12.81
CA THR A 2 17.42 11.42 -11.69
C THR A 2 15.91 11.39 -12.04
N LYS A 3 15.52 11.88 -13.22
CA LYS A 3 14.11 11.89 -13.66
C LYS A 3 13.50 10.48 -13.75
N LEU A 4 14.27 9.49 -14.21
CA LEU A 4 13.81 8.12 -14.37
C LEU A 4 13.66 7.41 -13.01
N ILE A 5 14.53 7.70 -12.05
CA ILE A 5 14.45 7.18 -10.68
C ILE A 5 13.19 7.72 -9.99
N ILE A 6 12.94 9.02 -10.09
CA ILE A 6 11.73 9.65 -9.55
C ILE A 6 10.48 9.05 -10.19
N LEU A 7 10.48 8.88 -11.52
CA LEU A 7 9.37 8.26 -12.23
C LEU A 7 9.12 6.83 -11.75
N GLY A 8 10.17 6.03 -11.58
CA GLY A 8 10.07 4.67 -11.05
C GLY A 8 9.49 4.63 -9.64
N LEU A 9 9.94 5.54 -8.75
CA LEU A 9 9.40 5.65 -7.39
C LEU A 9 7.92 6.03 -7.38
N ILE A 10 7.50 6.95 -8.24
CA ILE A 10 6.09 7.35 -8.38
C ILE A 10 5.25 6.16 -8.88
N VAL A 11 5.73 5.43 -9.89
CA VAL A 11 5.03 4.26 -10.43
C VAL A 11 4.88 3.18 -9.35
N VAL A 12 5.93 2.91 -8.58
CA VAL A 12 5.87 1.97 -7.46
C VAL A 12 4.92 2.46 -6.37
N TYR A 13 5.00 3.75 -6.01
CA TYR A 13 4.13 4.39 -5.01
C TYR A 13 2.66 4.27 -5.38
N VAL A 14 2.27 4.73 -6.56
CA VAL A 14 0.89 4.71 -7.04
C VAL A 14 0.42 3.28 -7.30
N GLY A 15 1.26 2.43 -7.89
CA GLY A 15 0.93 1.03 -8.15
C GLY A 15 0.71 0.22 -6.87
N GLY A 16 1.54 0.42 -5.85
CA GLY A 16 1.38 -0.19 -4.53
C GLY A 16 0.10 0.24 -3.84
N ALA A 17 -0.17 1.55 -3.82
CA ALA A 17 -1.38 2.11 -3.23
C ALA A 17 -2.66 1.60 -3.92
N TRP A 18 -2.67 1.54 -5.26
CA TRP A 18 -3.80 1.05 -6.06
C TRP A 18 -4.10 -0.43 -5.78
N LYS A 19 -3.08 -1.29 -5.83
CA LYS A 19 -3.28 -2.73 -5.57
C LYS A 19 -3.75 -2.98 -4.14
N PHE A 20 -3.16 -2.27 -3.18
CA PHE A 20 -3.59 -2.36 -1.78
C PHE A 20 -5.04 -1.88 -1.59
N TRP A 21 -5.42 -0.77 -2.24
CA TRP A 21 -6.79 -0.26 -2.19
C TRP A 21 -7.82 -1.28 -2.69
N LYS A 22 -7.54 -1.91 -3.84
CA LYS A 22 -8.41 -2.94 -4.44
C LYS A 22 -8.51 -4.18 -3.55
N GLY A 23 -7.40 -4.62 -2.96
CA GLY A 23 -7.33 -5.78 -2.08
C GLY A 23 -7.65 -5.52 -0.60
N PHE A 24 -7.97 -4.28 -0.22
CA PHE A 24 -8.15 -3.88 1.18
C PHE A 24 -9.20 -4.70 1.92
N SER A 25 -10.26 -5.14 1.22
CA SER A 25 -11.32 -5.98 1.77
C SER A 25 -10.86 -7.37 2.23
N ARG A 26 -9.68 -7.83 1.79
CA ARG A 26 -9.06 -9.10 2.19
C ARG A 26 -8.08 -8.95 3.36
N THR A 27 -7.88 -7.72 3.84
CA THR A 27 -7.04 -7.45 5.00
C THR A 27 -7.82 -7.67 6.29
N ASN A 28 -7.11 -7.86 7.41
CA ASN A 28 -7.73 -7.95 8.73
C ASN A 28 -8.01 -6.55 9.33
N PHE A 29 -7.93 -5.47 8.54
CA PHE A 29 -8.19 -4.12 9.01
C PHE A 29 -9.69 -3.82 9.02
N ASN A 30 -10.12 -2.94 9.92
CA ASN A 30 -11.50 -2.46 9.92
C ASN A 30 -11.79 -1.73 8.59
N PRO A 31 -12.83 -2.14 7.84
CA PRO A 31 -13.14 -1.67 6.48
C PRO A 31 -13.78 -0.27 6.48
N THR A 32 -13.12 0.70 7.10
CA THR A 32 -13.54 2.10 7.07
C THR A 32 -12.82 2.86 5.97
N LEU A 33 -13.46 3.88 5.41
CA LEU A 33 -12.87 4.75 4.38
C LEU A 33 -11.59 5.42 4.87
N VAL A 34 -11.57 5.86 6.14
CA VAL A 34 -10.41 6.48 6.77
C VAL A 34 -9.23 5.50 6.85
N ASN A 35 -9.46 4.25 7.29
CA ASN A 35 -8.41 3.25 7.35
C ASN A 35 -7.92 2.89 5.95
N ARG A 36 -8.83 2.74 4.98
CA ARG A 36 -8.47 2.43 3.59
C ARG A 36 -7.59 3.52 2.98
N LEU A 37 -7.99 4.80 3.11
CA LEU A 37 -7.20 5.95 2.65
C LEU A 37 -5.87 6.08 3.39
N GLY A 38 -5.90 6.07 4.73
CA GLY A 38 -4.71 6.23 5.55
C GLY A 38 -3.69 5.13 5.27
N PHE A 39 -4.13 3.87 5.26
CA PHE A 39 -3.27 2.73 4.99
C PHE A 39 -2.81 2.65 3.53
N SER A 40 -3.62 3.05 2.54
CA SER A 40 -3.19 3.12 1.15
C SER A 40 -2.19 4.24 0.88
N LEU A 41 -2.31 5.40 1.51
CA LEU A 41 -1.38 6.53 1.29
C LEU A 41 -0.07 6.33 2.07
N LEU A 42 -0.16 5.90 3.33
CA LEU A 42 0.99 5.69 4.19
C LEU A 42 1.68 4.34 3.95
N TRP A 43 1.32 3.64 2.87
CA TRP A 43 1.79 2.29 2.61
C TRP A 43 3.30 2.11 2.60
N PRO A 44 4.15 3.00 2.03
CA PRO A 44 5.59 2.75 1.97
C PRO A 44 6.21 2.82 3.35
N ALA A 45 5.80 3.81 4.15
CA ALA A 45 6.24 3.97 5.53
C ALA A 45 5.79 2.76 6.37
N LEU A 46 4.50 2.43 6.33
CA LEU A 46 3.91 1.32 7.10
C LEU A 46 4.49 -0.05 6.70
N TYR A 47 4.84 -0.24 5.43
CA TYR A 47 5.47 -1.47 4.94
C TYR A 47 6.86 -1.69 5.54
N VAL A 48 7.62 -0.62 5.74
CA VAL A 48 8.97 -0.66 6.33
C VAL A 48 8.90 -0.79 7.84
N VAL A 49 8.05 -0.02 8.52
CA VAL A 49 8.04 0.08 9.98
C VAL A 49 7.19 -0.97 10.68
N ASN A 50 6.21 -1.59 10.00
CA ASN A 50 5.22 -2.46 10.65
C ASN A 50 5.09 -3.82 9.95
N GLU A 51 5.50 -4.89 10.66
CA GLU A 51 5.40 -6.25 10.14
C GLU A 51 3.96 -6.71 9.93
N SER A 52 3.05 -6.41 10.86
CA SER A 52 1.62 -6.76 10.74
C SER A 52 1.01 -6.09 9.51
N TYR A 53 1.35 -4.82 9.27
CA TYR A 53 0.95 -4.12 8.06
C TYR A 53 1.50 -4.81 6.82
N ARG A 54 2.79 -5.16 6.78
CA ARG A 54 3.41 -5.87 5.65
C ARG A 54 2.72 -7.21 5.34
N ARG A 55 2.33 -7.97 6.37
CA ARG A 55 1.56 -9.22 6.19
C ARG A 55 0.19 -8.95 5.55
N ASN A 56 -0.53 -7.94 6.03
CA ASN A 56 -1.82 -7.52 5.46
C ASN A 56 -1.67 -6.95 4.03
N PHE A 57 -0.61 -6.18 3.76
CA PHE A 57 -0.30 -5.65 2.45
C PHE A 57 -0.07 -6.77 1.43
N LYS A 58 0.70 -7.79 1.80
CA LYS A 58 0.86 -9.01 0.98
C LYS A 58 -0.45 -9.75 0.75
N LYS A 59 -1.37 -9.79 1.73
CA LYS A 59 -2.72 -10.37 1.53
C LYS A 59 -3.55 -9.56 0.52
N ALA A 60 -3.53 -8.22 0.63
CA ALA A 60 -4.22 -7.35 -0.31
C ALA A 60 -3.68 -7.47 -1.74
N LEU A 61 -2.35 -7.64 -1.91
CA LEU A 61 -1.71 -7.82 -3.21
C LEU A 61 -2.04 -9.15 -3.92
N LYS A 62 -2.44 -10.18 -3.17
CA LYS A 62 -2.83 -11.50 -3.71
C LYS A 62 -4.26 -11.52 -4.26
N GLY A 63 -4.93 -10.36 -4.31
CA GLY A 63 -6.32 -10.22 -4.75
C GLY A 63 -6.53 -9.61 -6.11
#